data_AF-A0AAV7JDC5-F1
#
_entry.id   AF-A0AAV7JDC5-F1
#
_cell.length_a   1.000
_cell.length_b   1.000
_cell.length_c   1.000
_cell.angle_alpha   90.00
_cell.angle_beta   90.00
_cell.angle_gamma   90.00
#
_symmetry.space_group_name_H-M   'P 1'
#
loop_
_entity.id
_entity.type
_entity.pdbx_description
1 polymer ?
#
loop_
_entity_poly.entity_id
_entity_poly.type
_entity_poly.pdbx_seq_one_letter_code
_entity_poly.pdbx_strand_id
1 'polypeptide(L)'
;MEVGCDTIEIARKNLETHITQNVVGHQKLLLHELNQLRTENKQLRADNEQLRADNEQLRVTNERHEQSIQSHEQSILYSCTLLSTGQLEWKIKGVKQKIENKEDTYSDPFYAGLYKCQGCIQWNCLFFSKVGVYICIMKGDYDDKLHWPIRYKYTFIILNHINSNNNYEYTNQVTKEYLEKYPDNLKKPTQMRNQGYANFFISKTEILEAKYCKEDSITLLIKIELLPAL
;
A
#
# COMPACT_ATOMS: atom_id res chain seq x y z
N MET A 1 50.34 -12.65 -28.67
CA MET A 1 51.30 -12.49 -29.78
C MET A 1 52.54 -11.90 -29.15
N GLU A 2 53.67 -12.60 -29.18
CA GLU A 2 54.95 -12.05 -28.72
C GLU A 2 55.30 -10.88 -29.64
N VAL A 3 55.25 -9.66 -29.10
CA VAL A 3 55.76 -8.48 -29.80
C VAL A 3 57.11 -8.15 -29.17
N GLY A 4 58.15 -8.70 -29.77
CA GLY A 4 59.53 -8.54 -29.37
C GLY A 4 60.43 -9.23 -30.38
N CYS A 5 61.65 -8.71 -30.56
CA CYS A 5 62.67 -9.50 -31.22
C CYS A 5 63.10 -10.56 -30.20
N ASP A 6 62.93 -11.85 -30.50
CA ASP A 6 63.32 -12.97 -29.62
C ASP A 6 64.82 -12.96 -29.25
N THR A 7 65.61 -12.03 -29.78
CA THR A 7 66.97 -11.69 -29.30
C THR A 7 66.93 -10.90 -27.99
N ILE A 8 66.67 -11.67 -26.93
CA ILE A 8 67.33 -11.67 -25.62
C ILE A 8 68.61 -10.79 -25.54
N GLU A 9 68.63 -9.88 -24.56
CA GLU A 9 69.76 -9.10 -24.02
C GLU A 9 70.92 -8.71 -24.98
N ILE A 10 70.79 -7.55 -25.65
CA ILE A 10 71.87 -6.95 -26.42
C ILE A 10 72.69 -6.02 -25.51
N ALA A 11 73.99 -6.30 -25.36
CA ALA A 11 74.92 -5.41 -24.65
C ALA A 11 74.92 -4.01 -25.28
N ARG A 12 74.90 -2.95 -24.45
CA ARG A 12 74.79 -1.53 -24.88
C ARG A 12 75.75 -1.12 -26.02
N LYS A 13 76.93 -1.75 -26.09
CA LYS A 13 77.95 -1.53 -27.14
C LYS A 13 77.55 -2.05 -28.53
N ASN A 14 76.66 -3.04 -28.61
CA ASN A 14 76.21 -3.68 -29.85
C ASN A 14 74.83 -3.16 -30.33
N LEU A 15 74.22 -2.27 -29.55
CA LEU A 15 72.90 -1.72 -29.81
C LEU A 15 72.87 -0.87 -31.09
N GLU A 16 73.89 -0.06 -31.34
CA GLU A 16 73.96 0.79 -32.53
C GLU A 16 73.97 -0.06 -33.82
N THR A 17 74.80 -1.11 -33.87
CA THR A 17 74.87 -2.01 -35.02
C THR A 17 73.55 -2.75 -35.26
N HIS A 18 72.91 -3.25 -34.19
CA HIS A 18 71.62 -3.92 -34.29
C HIS A 18 70.52 -2.97 -34.78
N ILE A 19 70.48 -1.72 -34.28
CA ILE A 19 69.55 -0.70 -34.75
C ILE A 19 69.79 -0.41 -36.23
N THR A 20 71.03 -0.17 -36.65
CA THR A 20 71.33 0.12 -38.08
C THR A 20 70.92 -1.03 -38.99
N GLN A 21 71.09 -2.28 -38.55
CA GLN A 21 70.78 -3.48 -39.35
C GLN A 21 69.28 -3.86 -39.34
N ASN A 22 68.56 -3.62 -38.25
CA ASN A 22 67.20 -4.13 -38.05
C ASN A 22 66.10 -3.06 -37.96
N VAL A 23 66.44 -1.77 -38.10
CA VAL A 23 65.48 -0.64 -38.02
C VAL A 23 64.26 -0.83 -38.93
N VAL A 24 64.44 -1.36 -40.14
CA VAL A 24 63.35 -1.59 -41.09
C VAL A 24 62.40 -2.69 -40.59
N GLY A 25 62.93 -3.74 -39.95
CA GLY A 25 62.13 -4.81 -39.35
C GLY A 25 61.32 -4.31 -38.15
N HIS A 26 61.95 -3.56 -37.25
CA HIS A 26 61.27 -2.91 -36.13
C HIS A 26 60.20 -1.92 -36.59
N GLN A 27 60.46 -1.14 -37.63
CA GLN A 27 59.50 -0.21 -38.21
C GLN A 27 58.27 -0.94 -38.76
N LYS A 28 58.44 -2.11 -39.40
CA LYS A 28 57.32 -2.93 -39.89
C LYS A 28 56.48 -3.51 -38.75
N LEU A 29 57.12 -3.99 -37.67
CA LEU A 29 56.42 -4.49 -36.48
C LEU A 29 55.59 -3.39 -35.81
N LEU A 30 56.19 -2.22 -35.58
CA LEU A 30 55.48 -1.06 -35.03
C LEU A 30 54.30 -0.63 -35.91
N LEU A 31 54.47 -0.66 -37.24
CA LEU A 31 53.39 -0.34 -38.18
C LEU A 31 52.24 -1.36 -38.09
N HIS A 32 52.56 -2.64 -37.93
CA HIS A 32 51.57 -3.70 -37.75
C HIS A 32 50.78 -3.52 -36.45
N GLU A 33 51.46 -3.30 -35.33
CA GLU A 33 50.82 -3.08 -34.03
C GLU A 33 49.98 -1.80 -34.00
N LEU A 34 50.46 -0.71 -34.61
CA LEU A 34 49.68 0.52 -34.80
C LEU A 34 48.39 0.29 -35.59
N ASN A 35 48.43 -0.55 -36.63
CA ASN A 35 47.26 -0.88 -37.43
C ASN A 35 46.28 -1.77 -36.66
N GLN A 36 46.78 -2.72 -35.86
CA GLN A 36 45.96 -3.54 -34.98
C GLN A 36 45.24 -2.68 -33.93
N LEU A 37 45.99 -1.84 -33.20
CA LEU A 37 45.43 -0.90 -32.22
C LEU A 37 44.43 0.08 -32.85
N ARG A 38 44.64 0.49 -34.11
CA ARG A 38 43.66 1.31 -34.85
C ARG A 38 42.35 0.57 -35.08
N THR A 39 42.43 -0.70 -35.46
CA THR A 39 41.26 -1.54 -35.72
C THR A 39 40.48 -1.78 -34.43
N GLU A 40 41.18 -2.14 -33.35
CA GLU A 40 40.60 -2.33 -32.02
C GLU A 40 39.95 -1.05 -31.51
N ASN A 41 40.61 0.11 -31.64
CA ASN A 41 40.01 1.39 -31.26
C ASN A 41 38.76 1.73 -32.07
N LYS A 42 38.72 1.37 -33.36
CA LYS A 42 37.53 1.58 -34.19
C LYS A 42 36.38 0.70 -33.72
N GLN A 43 36.66 -0.56 -33.38
CA GLN A 43 35.65 -1.48 -32.84
C GLN A 43 35.13 -1.01 -31.49
N LEU A 44 36.02 -0.65 -30.56
CA LEU A 44 35.63 -0.14 -29.24
C LEU A 44 34.76 1.12 -29.31
N ARG A 45 34.97 1.98 -30.32
CA ARG A 45 34.11 3.15 -30.55
C ARG A 45 32.72 2.73 -30.99
N ALA A 46 32.61 1.80 -31.93
CA ALA A 46 31.33 1.28 -32.38
C ALA A 46 30.56 0.58 -31.24
N ASP A 47 31.24 -0.23 -30.45
CA ASP A 47 30.63 -0.92 -29.29
C ASP A 47 30.15 0.08 -28.24
N ASN A 48 30.92 1.14 -27.97
CA ASN A 48 30.51 2.20 -27.05
C ASN A 48 29.30 2.99 -27.57
N GLU A 49 29.21 3.25 -28.87
CA GLU A 49 28.05 3.90 -29.47
C GLU A 49 26.81 3.01 -29.35
N GLN A 50 26.94 1.71 -29.60
CA GLN A 50 25.85 0.75 -29.43
C GLN A 50 25.40 0.66 -27.97
N LEU A 51 26.34 0.52 -27.02
CA LEU A 51 26.02 0.49 -25.59
C LEU A 51 25.29 1.76 -25.12
N ARG A 52 25.62 2.92 -25.68
CA ARG A 52 24.90 4.17 -25.38
C ARG A 52 23.47 4.13 -25.91
N ALA A 53 23.27 3.62 -27.13
CA ALA A 53 21.94 3.47 -27.70
C ALA A 53 21.09 2.48 -26.89
N ASP A 54 21.66 1.33 -26.51
CA ASP A 54 20.97 0.30 -25.73
C ASP A 54 20.58 0.81 -24.32
N ASN A 55 21.48 1.55 -23.66
CA ASN A 55 21.18 2.15 -22.36
C ASN A 55 20.06 3.17 -22.43
N GLU A 56 20.01 3.98 -23.50
CA GLU A 56 18.92 4.94 -23.68
C GLU A 56 17.58 4.22 -23.95
N GLN A 57 17.59 3.15 -24.74
CA GLN A 57 16.40 2.32 -24.97
C GLN A 57 15.90 1.66 -23.69
N LEU A 58 16.82 1.14 -22.86
CA LEU A 58 16.48 0.57 -21.56
C LEU A 58 15.87 1.63 -20.62
N ARG A 59 16.42 2.84 -20.61
CA ARG A 59 15.88 3.96 -19.83
C ARG A 59 14.43 4.26 -20.21
N VAL A 60 14.16 4.44 -21.50
CA VAL A 60 12.81 4.71 -22.02
C VAL A 60 11.85 3.55 -21.73
N THR A 61 12.31 2.31 -21.86
CA THR A 61 11.49 1.13 -21.57
C THR A 61 11.13 1.03 -20.10
N ASN A 62 12.08 1.32 -19.20
CA ASN A 62 11.84 1.35 -17.77
C ASN A 62 10.84 2.45 -17.38
N GLU A 63 10.98 3.66 -17.91
CA GLU A 63 10.02 4.76 -17.69
C GLU A 63 8.61 4.36 -18.14
N ARG A 64 8.48 3.67 -19.28
CA ARG A 64 7.18 3.15 -19.76
C ARG A 64 6.61 2.07 -18.84
N HIS A 65 7.45 1.15 -18.36
CA HIS A 65 7.02 0.11 -17.43
C HIS A 65 6.56 0.70 -16.10
N GLU A 66 7.27 1.70 -15.56
CA GLU A 66 6.87 2.41 -14.34
C GLU A 66 5.50 3.07 -14.48
N GLN A 67 5.27 3.78 -15.59
CA GLN A 67 3.95 4.37 -15.90
C GLN A 67 2.86 3.31 -16.01
N SER A 68 3.17 2.17 -16.65
CA SER A 68 2.23 1.06 -16.79
C SER A 68 1.89 0.43 -15.44
N ILE A 69 2.88 0.18 -14.58
CA ILE A 69 2.67 -0.34 -13.23
C ILE A 69 1.80 0.62 -12.43
N GLN A 70 2.08 1.93 -12.48
CA GLN A 70 1.29 2.94 -11.78
C GLN A 70 -0.19 2.92 -12.23
N SER A 71 -0.44 2.78 -13.53
CA SER A 71 -1.79 2.67 -14.09
C SER A 71 -2.50 1.38 -13.64
N HIS A 72 -1.81 0.25 -13.68
CA HIS A 72 -2.35 -1.03 -13.21
C HIS A 72 -2.65 -0.99 -11.70
N GLU A 73 -1.77 -0.39 -10.90
CA GLU A 73 -2.02 -0.20 -9.47
C GLU A 73 -3.30 0.60 -9.22
N GLN A 74 -3.51 1.71 -9.94
CA GLN A 74 -4.73 2.50 -9.83
C GLN A 74 -5.98 1.71 -10.23
N SER A 75 -5.88 0.89 -11.28
CA SER A 75 -6.98 0.04 -11.74
C SER A 75 -7.33 -1.05 -10.71
N ILE A 76 -6.33 -1.74 -10.17
CA ILE A 76 -6.51 -2.75 -9.10
C ILE A 76 -7.11 -2.09 -7.87
N LEU A 77 -6.60 -0.92 -7.48
CA LEU A 77 -7.09 -0.15 -6.35
C LEU A 77 -8.59 0.16 -6.51
N TYR A 78 -8.98 0.64 -7.69
CA TYR A 78 -10.37 0.87 -8.05
C TYR A 78 -11.21 -0.42 -7.99
N SER A 79 -10.74 -1.52 -8.58
CA SER A 79 -11.44 -2.82 -8.51
C SER A 79 -11.61 -3.31 -7.07
N CYS A 80 -10.59 -3.18 -6.21
CA CYS A 80 -10.67 -3.53 -4.80
C CYS A 80 -11.71 -2.67 -4.05
N THR A 81 -11.84 -1.38 -4.37
CA THR A 81 -12.91 -0.56 -3.80
C THR A 81 -14.30 -1.04 -4.20
N LEU A 82 -14.46 -1.49 -5.45
CA LEU A 82 -15.72 -2.03 -5.96
C LEU A 82 -16.08 -3.39 -5.35
N LEU A 83 -15.07 -4.20 -5.01
CA LEU A 83 -15.25 -5.52 -4.39
C LEU A 83 -15.49 -5.43 -2.88
N SER A 84 -14.95 -4.41 -2.20
CA SER A 84 -15.26 -4.19 -0.79
C SER A 84 -16.72 -3.74 -0.68
N THR A 85 -17.55 -4.55 -0.04
CA THR A 85 -18.97 -4.20 0.15
C THR A 85 -19.14 -3.06 1.16
N GLY A 86 -18.11 -2.76 1.96
CA GLY A 86 -18.21 -1.89 3.12
C GLY A 86 -19.12 -2.49 4.20
N GLN A 87 -19.35 -3.81 4.17
CA GLN A 87 -20.27 -4.48 5.08
C GLN A 87 -19.57 -5.54 5.93
N LEU A 88 -20.03 -5.68 7.17
CA LEU A 88 -19.58 -6.72 8.10
C LEU A 88 -20.78 -7.27 8.87
N GLU A 89 -20.98 -8.58 8.81
CA GLU A 89 -21.84 -9.29 9.76
C GLU A 89 -21.03 -9.66 11.00
N TRP A 90 -21.49 -9.21 12.16
CA TRP A 90 -20.77 -9.31 13.42
C TRP A 90 -21.65 -9.95 14.50
N LYS A 91 -21.30 -11.18 14.87
CA LYS A 91 -21.95 -11.90 15.96
C LYS A 91 -21.21 -11.65 17.27
N ILE A 92 -21.95 -11.23 18.28
CA ILE A 92 -21.44 -10.91 19.62
C ILE A 92 -22.07 -11.87 20.61
N LYS A 93 -21.24 -12.53 21.42
CA LYS A 93 -21.66 -13.42 22.50
C LYS A 93 -21.41 -12.77 23.86
N GLY A 94 -22.10 -13.26 24.90
CA GLY A 94 -21.90 -12.81 26.27
C GLY A 94 -22.46 -11.40 26.52
N VAL A 95 -23.56 -11.03 25.87
CA VAL A 95 -24.07 -9.65 25.84
C VAL A 95 -24.39 -9.14 27.24
N LYS A 96 -24.99 -9.98 28.10
CA LYS A 96 -25.29 -9.61 29.49
C LYS A 96 -24.03 -9.23 30.27
N GLN A 97 -23.00 -10.08 30.22
CA GLN A 97 -21.73 -9.81 30.90
C GLN A 97 -21.05 -8.55 30.36
N LYS A 98 -21.11 -8.31 29.05
CA LYS A 98 -20.54 -7.11 28.43
C LYS A 98 -21.22 -5.82 28.89
N ILE A 99 -22.55 -5.86 29.06
CA ILE A 99 -23.32 -4.74 29.61
C ILE A 99 -22.92 -4.46 31.06
N GLU A 100 -22.69 -5.50 31.87
CA GLU A 100 -22.26 -5.39 33.27
C GLU A 100 -20.83 -4.85 33.40
N ASN A 101 -19.90 -5.37 32.60
CA ASN A 101 -18.49 -4.97 32.61
C ASN A 101 -18.27 -3.56 32.05
N LYS A 102 -19.23 -3.06 31.24
CA LYS A 102 -19.16 -1.72 30.59
C LYS A 102 -17.96 -1.58 29.64
N GLU A 103 -17.40 -2.68 29.16
CA GLU A 103 -16.23 -2.68 28.29
C GLU A 103 -16.62 -2.63 26.82
N ASP A 104 -16.17 -1.60 26.13
CA ASP A 104 -16.30 -1.48 24.68
C ASP A 104 -15.90 -2.77 23.97
N THR A 105 -16.74 -3.22 23.05
CA THR A 105 -16.50 -4.42 22.26
C THR A 105 -16.28 -4.00 20.83
N TYR A 106 -15.22 -4.50 20.22
CA TYR A 106 -14.81 -4.17 18.87
C TYR A 106 -15.03 -5.36 17.94
N SER A 107 -15.42 -5.08 16.70
CA SER A 107 -15.55 -6.10 15.66
C SER A 107 -14.18 -6.54 15.15
N ASP A 108 -14.16 -7.57 14.30
CA ASP A 108 -12.99 -7.78 13.45
C ASP A 108 -12.80 -6.59 12.49
N PRO A 109 -11.55 -6.26 12.10
CA PRO A 109 -11.31 -5.24 11.08
C PRO A 109 -11.90 -5.64 9.73
N PHE A 110 -12.45 -4.67 9.01
CA PHE A 110 -12.99 -4.86 7.66
C PHE A 110 -12.70 -3.63 6.80
N TYR A 111 -12.87 -3.75 5.48
CA TYR A 111 -12.61 -2.64 4.56
C TYR A 111 -13.90 -2.03 4.03
N ALA A 112 -13.93 -0.70 4.00
CA ALA A 112 -14.91 0.09 3.27
C ALA A 112 -14.16 0.88 2.19
N GLY A 113 -14.31 0.47 0.93
CA GLY A 113 -13.33 0.79 -0.09
C GLY A 113 -11.97 0.21 0.29
N LEU A 114 -11.00 1.08 0.49
CA LEU A 114 -9.64 0.73 0.92
C LEU A 114 -9.33 1.25 2.33
N TYR A 115 -10.29 1.92 2.95
CA TYR A 115 -10.18 2.34 4.33
C TYR A 115 -10.42 1.13 5.22
N LYS A 116 -9.45 0.84 6.09
CA LYS A 116 -9.60 -0.18 7.11
C LYS A 116 -10.39 0.39 8.28
N CYS A 117 -11.47 -0.29 8.64
CA CYS A 117 -12.43 0.16 9.64
C CYS A 117 -12.67 -0.94 10.68
N GLN A 118 -13.19 -0.53 11.84
CA GLN A 118 -13.61 -1.43 12.90
C GLN A 118 -14.89 -0.88 13.53
N GLY A 119 -15.91 -1.73 13.69
CA GLY A 119 -17.11 -1.38 14.43
C GLY A 119 -16.87 -1.46 15.92
N CYS A 120 -17.51 -0.59 16.68
CA CYS A 120 -17.49 -0.65 18.14
C CYS A 120 -18.90 -0.52 18.73
N ILE A 121 -19.18 -1.35 19.73
CA ILE A 121 -20.28 -1.16 20.67
C ILE A 121 -19.72 -0.66 21.99
N GLN A 122 -20.21 0.49 22.42
CA GLN A 122 -20.07 0.96 23.79
C GLN A 122 -21.31 0.55 24.58
N TRP A 123 -21.17 -0.46 25.43
CA TRP A 123 -22.31 -1.01 26.19
C TRP A 123 -22.85 -0.04 27.24
N ASN A 124 -22.08 0.98 27.60
CA ASN A 124 -22.49 1.98 28.58
C ASN A 124 -22.20 3.39 28.05
N CYS A 125 -23.12 3.92 27.26
CA CYS A 125 -23.02 5.28 26.75
C CYS A 125 -23.55 6.31 27.78
N LEU A 126 -23.33 7.61 27.53
CA LEU A 126 -23.53 8.75 28.46
C LEU A 126 -24.79 8.72 29.35
N PHE A 127 -25.89 8.08 28.94
CA PHE A 127 -27.14 8.00 29.70
C PHE A 127 -27.35 6.72 30.53
N PHE A 128 -26.32 5.86 30.70
CA PHE A 128 -26.31 4.60 31.47
C PHE A 128 -27.37 3.53 31.13
N SER A 129 -28.43 3.88 30.40
CA SER A 129 -29.53 3.01 29.96
C SER A 129 -29.45 2.67 28.47
N LYS A 130 -28.52 3.29 27.73
CA LYS A 130 -28.36 3.13 26.29
C LYS A 130 -27.00 2.54 25.92
N VAL A 131 -27.04 1.76 24.85
CA VAL A 131 -25.89 1.24 24.14
C VAL A 131 -25.55 2.22 23.01
N GLY A 132 -24.27 2.53 22.86
CA GLY A 132 -23.76 3.38 21.79
C GLY A 132 -23.00 2.58 20.74
N VAL A 133 -22.98 3.08 19.50
CA VAL A 133 -22.19 2.50 18.40
C VAL A 133 -21.40 3.56 17.67
N TYR A 134 -20.25 3.17 17.15
CA TYR A 134 -19.39 4.01 16.33
C TYR A 134 -18.45 3.18 15.45
N ILE A 135 -17.81 3.86 14.50
CA ILE A 135 -16.76 3.29 13.66
C ILE A 135 -15.42 3.89 14.09
N CYS A 136 -14.42 3.03 14.26
CA CYS A 136 -13.02 3.43 14.36
C CYS A 136 -12.37 3.30 12.99
N ILE A 137 -11.57 4.30 12.61
CA ILE A 137 -10.68 4.20 11.45
C ILE A 137 -9.37 3.55 11.91
N MET A 138 -8.95 2.51 11.22
CA MET A 138 -7.72 1.77 11.52
C MET A 138 -6.62 2.10 10.53
N LYS A 139 -5.37 1.97 10.96
CA LYS A 139 -4.23 2.05 10.05
C LYS A 139 -4.34 0.95 8.99
N GLY A 140 -4.44 1.35 7.74
CA GLY A 140 -4.54 0.48 6.58
C GLY A 140 -3.29 0.50 5.70
N ASP A 141 -3.16 -0.50 4.84
CA ASP A 141 -2.02 -0.64 3.93
C ASP A 141 -2.03 0.38 2.79
N TYR A 142 -3.18 1.02 2.57
CA TYR A 142 -3.43 1.96 1.48
C TYR A 142 -3.53 3.42 1.94
N ASP A 143 -3.30 3.71 3.23
CA ASP A 143 -3.56 5.03 3.83
C ASP A 143 -2.79 6.18 3.13
N ASP A 144 -1.64 5.90 2.52
CA ASP A 144 -0.85 6.86 1.75
C ASP A 144 -1.50 7.28 0.42
N LYS A 145 -2.38 6.43 -0.13
CA LYS A 145 -3.06 6.63 -1.41
C LYS A 145 -4.49 7.17 -1.24
N LEU A 146 -4.92 7.42 -0.01
CA LEU A 146 -6.29 7.78 0.33
C LEU A 146 -6.43 9.25 0.71
N HIS A 147 -7.66 9.77 0.58
CA HIS A 147 -8.00 11.14 0.92
C HIS A 147 -8.32 11.23 2.41
N TRP A 148 -7.84 12.29 3.05
CA TRP A 148 -8.03 12.54 4.48
C TRP A 148 -8.44 13.99 4.73
N PRO A 149 -9.29 14.29 5.73
CA PRO A 149 -9.99 13.35 6.59
C PRO A 149 -11.08 12.55 5.85
N ILE A 150 -11.33 11.33 6.30
CA ILE A 150 -12.35 10.47 5.68
C ILE A 150 -13.76 11.02 5.94
N ARG A 151 -14.63 10.91 4.93
CA ARG A 151 -16.07 11.20 5.05
C ARG A 151 -16.87 9.96 4.70
N TYR A 152 -17.79 9.59 5.58
CA TYR A 152 -18.64 8.43 5.38
C TYR A 152 -19.96 8.56 6.13
N LYS A 153 -20.91 7.74 5.70
CA LYS A 153 -22.12 7.39 6.42
C LYS A 153 -21.99 5.95 6.88
N TYR A 154 -22.47 5.65 8.07
CA TYR A 154 -22.47 4.30 8.61
C TYR A 154 -23.85 3.91 9.11
N THR A 155 -24.14 2.63 8.99
CA THR A 155 -25.40 2.03 9.39
C THR A 155 -25.11 0.79 10.23
N PHE A 156 -25.68 0.73 11.43
CA PHE A 156 -25.72 -0.46 12.28
C PHE A 156 -27.14 -1.03 12.24
N ILE A 157 -27.25 -2.32 11.94
CA ILE A 157 -28.52 -3.03 11.89
C ILE A 157 -28.43 -4.19 12.87
N ILE A 158 -29.30 -4.25 13.87
CA ILE A 158 -29.44 -5.45 14.71
C ILE A 158 -30.46 -6.39 14.09
N LEU A 159 -30.04 -7.63 13.85
CA LEU A 159 -30.86 -8.63 13.18
C LEU A 159 -31.94 -9.15 14.14
N ASN A 160 -33.18 -9.13 13.67
CA ASN A 160 -34.30 -9.74 14.34
C ASN A 160 -34.38 -11.22 13.95
N HIS A 161 -34.14 -12.11 14.91
CA HIS A 161 -34.10 -13.56 14.69
C HIS A 161 -35.48 -14.19 14.52
N ILE A 162 -36.57 -13.45 14.78
CA ILE A 162 -37.95 -13.92 14.64
C ILE A 162 -38.52 -13.49 13.29
N ASN A 163 -38.31 -12.22 12.92
CA ASN A 163 -38.77 -11.66 11.65
C ASN A 163 -37.71 -10.73 11.06
N SER A 164 -37.00 -11.22 10.05
CA SER A 164 -35.93 -10.49 9.36
C SER A 164 -36.38 -9.19 8.68
N ASN A 165 -37.69 -9.01 8.44
CA ASN A 165 -38.22 -7.76 7.88
C ASN A 165 -38.34 -6.65 8.93
N ASN A 166 -38.20 -6.97 10.22
CA ASN A 166 -38.31 -6.05 11.35
C ASN A 166 -36.96 -5.91 12.10
N ASN A 167 -35.87 -5.84 11.36
CA ASN A 167 -34.57 -5.47 11.92
C ASN A 167 -34.60 -4.03 12.42
N TYR A 168 -33.86 -3.73 13.49
CA TYR A 168 -33.70 -2.34 13.92
C TYR A 168 -32.45 -1.75 13.29
N GLU A 169 -32.62 -0.62 12.60
CA GLU A 169 -31.57 0.07 11.88
C GLU A 169 -31.29 1.45 12.49
N TYR A 170 -30.01 1.77 12.62
CA TYR A 170 -29.53 3.09 12.99
C TYR A 170 -28.49 3.55 11.99
N THR A 171 -28.72 4.74 11.44
CA THR A 171 -27.84 5.35 10.45
C THR A 171 -27.37 6.71 10.95
N ASN A 172 -26.08 6.98 10.80
CA ASN A 172 -25.49 8.28 11.08
C ASN A 172 -24.45 8.63 10.00
N GLN A 173 -24.23 9.92 9.80
CA GLN A 173 -23.29 10.46 8.84
C GLN A 173 -22.31 11.37 9.55
N VAL A 174 -21.04 11.29 9.16
CA VAL A 174 -20.04 12.27 9.58
C VAL A 174 -20.45 13.66 9.08
N THR A 175 -20.83 14.53 10.01
CA THR A 175 -21.17 15.92 9.71
C THR A 175 -19.95 16.82 9.79
N LYS A 176 -20.08 18.06 9.29
CA LYS A 176 -19.02 19.06 9.40
C LYS A 176 -18.75 19.41 10.87
N GLU A 177 -19.80 19.51 11.68
CA GLU A 177 -19.71 19.79 13.11
C GLU A 177 -18.96 18.67 13.86
N TYR A 178 -19.16 17.40 13.46
CA TYR A 178 -18.41 16.27 14.02
C TYR A 178 -16.91 16.38 13.71
N LEU A 179 -16.57 16.71 12.46
CA LEU A 179 -15.17 16.92 12.04
C LEU A 179 -14.51 18.07 12.81
N GLU A 180 -15.24 19.16 13.04
CA GLU A 180 -14.75 20.31 13.82
C GLU A 180 -14.55 19.95 15.30
N LYS A 181 -15.44 19.13 15.87
CA LYS A 181 -15.38 18.74 17.28
C LYS A 181 -14.36 17.63 17.56
N TYR A 182 -14.19 16.69 16.63
CA TYR A 182 -13.34 15.50 16.78
C TYR A 182 -12.45 15.26 15.54
N PRO A 183 -11.58 16.21 15.17
CA PRO A 183 -10.77 16.12 13.95
C PRO A 183 -9.84 14.90 13.96
N ASP A 184 -9.35 14.51 15.14
CA ASP A 184 -8.43 13.39 15.31
C ASP A 184 -9.06 12.02 15.07
N ASN A 185 -10.38 11.89 15.11
CA ASN A 185 -11.07 10.61 14.91
C ASN A 185 -11.06 10.19 13.43
N LEU A 186 -10.95 11.16 12.51
CA LEU A 186 -11.19 10.98 11.07
C LEU A 186 -9.98 11.32 10.20
N LYS A 187 -8.90 11.84 10.79
CA LYS A 187 -7.62 12.02 10.10
C LYS A 187 -6.95 10.68 9.80
N LYS A 188 -5.91 10.73 8.97
CA LYS A 188 -5.06 9.57 8.70
C LYS A 188 -4.53 8.94 10.01
N PRO A 189 -4.78 7.64 10.26
CA PRO A 189 -4.32 6.98 11.47
C PRO A 189 -2.79 6.96 11.60
N THR A 190 -2.29 7.41 12.74
CA THR A 190 -0.87 7.27 13.11
C THR A 190 -0.64 6.08 14.05
N GLN A 191 -1.68 5.71 14.80
CA GLN A 191 -1.73 4.55 15.70
C GLN A 191 -2.53 3.42 15.04
N MET A 192 -2.65 2.27 15.73
CA MET A 192 -3.42 1.12 15.25
C MET A 192 -4.86 1.49 14.85
N ARG A 193 -5.52 2.32 15.65
CA ARG A 193 -6.84 2.88 15.37
C ARG A 193 -6.94 4.31 15.91
N ASN A 194 -7.70 5.14 15.23
CA ASN A 194 -8.17 6.39 15.78
C ASN A 194 -9.21 6.13 16.89
N GLN A 195 -9.40 7.13 17.73
CA GLN A 195 -10.54 7.13 18.65
C GLN A 195 -11.84 7.30 17.87
N GLY A 196 -12.94 6.91 18.50
CA GLY A 196 -14.28 7.12 17.97
C GLY A 196 -15.17 7.80 18.99
N TYR A 197 -16.35 8.20 18.55
CA TYR A 197 -17.35 8.82 19.42
C TYR A 197 -18.69 8.12 19.23
N ALA A 198 -19.17 7.54 20.33
CA ALA A 198 -20.40 6.76 20.34
C ALA A 198 -21.63 7.63 20.11
N ASN A 199 -22.49 7.19 19.19
CA ASN A 199 -23.85 7.70 19.08
C ASN A 199 -24.84 6.70 19.67
N PHE A 200 -25.95 7.17 20.24
CA PHE A 200 -26.95 6.28 20.82
C PHE A 200 -27.58 5.40 19.76
N PHE A 201 -27.54 4.09 20.02
CA PHE A 201 -28.08 3.08 19.13
C PHE A 201 -29.43 2.58 19.65
N ILE A 202 -29.42 1.85 20.76
CA ILE A 202 -30.59 1.14 21.28
C ILE A 202 -30.54 1.10 22.82
N SER A 203 -31.67 0.91 23.48
CA SER A 203 -31.68 0.75 24.94
C SER A 203 -31.12 -0.61 25.37
N LYS A 204 -30.54 -0.67 26.57
CA LYS A 204 -30.02 -1.92 27.17
C LYS A 204 -31.12 -2.96 27.39
N THR A 205 -32.34 -2.53 27.68
CA THR A 205 -33.48 -3.43 27.86
C THR A 205 -33.92 -4.02 26.52
N GLU A 206 -34.00 -3.20 25.49
CA GLU A 206 -34.48 -3.62 24.17
C GLU A 206 -33.48 -4.53 23.45
N ILE A 207 -32.17 -4.27 23.54
CA ILE A 207 -31.15 -5.14 22.92
C ILE A 207 -31.14 -6.56 23.53
N LEU A 208 -31.63 -6.71 24.75
CA LEU A 208 -31.75 -7.99 25.45
C LEU A 208 -33.09 -8.71 25.18
N GLU A 209 -34.01 -8.11 24.43
CA GLU A 209 -35.27 -8.75 24.05
C GLU A 209 -34.99 -10.00 23.20
N ALA A 210 -35.81 -11.04 23.39
CA ALA A 210 -35.64 -12.34 22.71
C ALA A 210 -35.65 -12.25 21.18
N LYS A 211 -36.22 -11.17 20.61
CA LYS A 211 -36.21 -10.92 19.16
C LYS A 211 -34.81 -10.57 18.63
N TYR A 212 -33.94 -10.00 19.47
CA TYR A 212 -32.58 -9.60 19.10
C TYR A 212 -31.51 -10.46 19.79
N CYS A 213 -31.69 -10.81 21.06
CA CYS A 213 -30.74 -11.58 21.85
C CYS A 213 -31.20 -13.02 22.03
N LYS A 214 -30.50 -13.95 21.37
CA LYS A 214 -30.72 -15.40 21.49
C LYS A 214 -29.46 -16.05 22.02
N GLU A 215 -29.59 -16.90 23.05
CA GLU A 215 -28.44 -17.59 23.68
C GLU A 215 -27.34 -16.60 24.12
N ASP A 216 -27.77 -15.50 24.74
CA ASP A 216 -26.89 -14.39 25.17
C ASP A 216 -26.00 -13.83 24.05
N SER A 217 -26.51 -13.88 22.82
CA SER A 217 -25.81 -13.43 21.62
C SER A 217 -26.70 -12.56 20.74
N ILE A 218 -26.11 -11.55 20.12
CA ILE A 218 -26.74 -10.68 19.12
C ILE A 218 -25.95 -10.74 17.81
N THR A 219 -26.60 -10.40 16.70
CA THR A 219 -25.92 -10.24 15.40
C THR A 219 -26.17 -8.84 14.85
N LEU A 220 -25.10 -8.13 14.53
CA LEU A 220 -25.13 -6.82 13.89
C LEU A 220 -24.66 -6.91 12.45
N LEU A 221 -25.31 -6.20 11.54
CA LEU A 221 -24.79 -5.88 10.23
C LEU A 221 -24.33 -4.43 10.23
N ILE A 222 -23.05 -4.21 9.97
CA ILE A 222 -22.45 -2.90 9.80
C ILE A 222 -22.38 -2.62 8.30
N LYS A 223 -22.73 -1.41 7.88
CA LYS A 223 -22.54 -0.92 6.52
C LYS A 223 -21.86 0.45 6.56
N ILE A 224 -20.89 0.67 5.69
CA ILE A 224 -20.20 1.95 5.52
C ILE A 224 -20.32 2.37 4.05
N GLU A 225 -20.80 3.59 3.86
CA GLU A 225 -20.94 4.26 2.57
C GLU A 225 -19.97 5.44 2.55
N LEU A 226 -18.95 5.38 1.68
CA LEU A 226 -17.97 6.46 1.52
C LEU A 226 -18.61 7.65 0.82
N LEU A 227 -18.33 8.86 1.31
CA LEU A 227 -18.83 10.10 0.75
C LEU A 227 -17.71 10.84 0.00
N PRO A 228 -18.04 11.64 -1.03
CA PRO A 228 -17.06 12.48 -1.70
C PRO A 228 -16.32 13.43 -0.74
N ALA A 229 -15.07 13.74 -1.08
CA ALA A 229 -14.35 14.85 -0.46
C ALA A 229 -15.12 16.18 -0.67
N LEU A 230 -14.93 17.14 0.24
CA LEU A 230 -15.48 18.49 0.10
C LEU A 230 -14.69 19.30 -0.95
#